data_AF-D1ARU1-F1
#
_entry.id   AF-D1ARU1-F1
#
_cell.length_a   1.000
_cell.length_b   1.000
_cell.length_c   1.000
_cell.angle_alpha   90.00
_cell.angle_beta   90.00
_cell.angle_gamma   90.00
#
_symmetry.space_group_name_H-M   'P 1'
#
loop_
_entity.id
_entity.type
_entity.pdbx_description
1 polymer ?
#
loop_
_entity_poly.entity_id
_entity_poly.type
_entity_poly.pdbx_seq_one_letter_code
_entity_poly.pdbx_strand_id
1 'polypeptide(L)'
;MSKTKKIWLGVLSFSPLVVTTLFIGIILLFYAKIIFGAIDGSLAYSDGREFIFFAVFLIIFGLLMNISIYLTLIIFIICIVKNKRIGDTAKILYLVGMYFLYTIVPIVYFFIEIIGKKEETASNE
;
A
#
# COMPACT_ATOMS: atom_id res chain seq x y z
N MET A 1 21.02 -10.22 2.78
CA MET A 1 20.35 -9.11 2.07
C MET A 1 21.08 -7.81 2.39
N SER A 2 21.39 -6.95 1.41
CA SER A 2 22.09 -5.67 1.68
C SER A 2 21.19 -4.71 2.48
N LYS A 3 21.81 -3.79 3.26
CA LYS A 3 21.09 -2.79 4.06
C LYS A 3 20.11 -1.97 3.21
N THR A 4 20.56 -1.55 2.02
CA THR A 4 19.74 -0.80 1.05
C THR A 4 18.51 -1.57 0.61
N LYS A 5 18.64 -2.87 0.29
CA LYS A 5 17.50 -3.71 -0.12
C LYS A 5 16.47 -3.89 1.00
N LYS A 6 16.92 -3.93 2.27
CA LYS A 6 16.01 -3.97 3.42
C LYS A 6 15.23 -2.66 3.58
N ILE A 7 15.89 -1.51 3.43
CA ILE A 7 15.22 -0.19 3.50
C ILE A 7 14.15 -0.08 2.41
N TRP A 8 14.48 -0.45 1.17
CA TRP A 8 13.52 -0.44 0.07
C TRP A 8 12.33 -1.38 0.29
N LEU A 9 12.54 -2.58 0.85
CA LEU A 9 11.43 -3.46 1.22
C LEU A 9 10.54 -2.89 2.31
N GLY A 10 11.11 -2.10 3.23
CA GLY A 10 10.34 -1.39 4.24
C GLY A 10 9.48 -0.30 3.64
N VAL A 11 10.06 0.54 2.77
CA VAL A 11 9.27 1.56 2.05
C VAL A 11 8.14 0.91 1.25
N LEU A 12 8.43 -0.23 0.61
CA LEU A 12 7.45 -0.98 -0.17
C LEU A 12 6.36 -1.64 0.69
N SER A 13 6.65 -2.08 1.91
CA SER A 13 5.61 -2.69 2.77
C SER A 13 4.54 -1.67 3.18
N PHE A 14 4.93 -0.41 3.34
CA PHE A 14 4.02 0.69 3.67
C PHE A 14 3.39 1.37 2.45
N SER A 15 3.88 1.10 1.23
CA SER A 15 3.38 1.80 0.05
C SER A 15 1.88 1.62 -0.17
N PRO A 16 1.27 0.41 -0.01
CA PRO A 16 -0.18 0.27 -0.16
C PRO A 16 -0.95 1.18 0.80
N LEU A 17 -0.50 1.31 2.06
CA LEU A 17 -1.14 2.14 3.07
C LEU A 17 -1.07 3.63 2.71
N VAL A 18 0.12 4.12 2.36
CA VAL A 18 0.34 5.53 1.98
C VAL A 18 -0.50 5.88 0.76
N VAL A 19 -0.47 5.01 -0.24
CA VAL A 19 -1.11 5.22 -1.54
C VAL A 19 -2.64 5.20 -1.38
N THR A 20 -3.20 4.26 -0.60
CA THR A 20 -4.62 4.28 -0.18
C THR A 20 -5.01 5.54 0.58
N THR A 21 -4.17 6.00 1.52
CA THR A 21 -4.47 7.20 2.32
C THR A 21 -4.51 8.45 1.45
N LEU A 22 -3.55 8.62 0.54
CA LEU A 22 -3.52 9.73 -0.41
C LEU A 22 -4.74 9.72 -1.32
N PHE A 23 -5.15 8.55 -1.81
CA PHE A 23 -6.33 8.41 -2.67
C PHE A 23 -7.60 8.87 -1.96
N ILE A 24 -7.84 8.37 -0.75
CA ILE A 24 -9.00 8.76 0.06
C ILE A 24 -8.96 10.26 0.33
N GLY A 25 -7.79 10.80 0.69
CA GLY A 25 -7.60 12.23 0.93
C GLY A 25 -7.97 13.10 -0.28
N ILE A 26 -7.53 12.71 -1.48
CA ILE A 26 -7.85 13.44 -2.72
C ILE A 26 -9.35 13.40 -3.02
N ILE A 27 -9.99 12.24 -2.83
CA ILE A 27 -11.43 12.09 -2.99
C ILE A 27 -12.18 13.01 -2.02
N LEU A 28 -11.82 12.98 -0.73
CA LEU A 28 -12.45 13.80 0.30
C LEU A 28 -12.29 15.30 0.02
N LEU A 29 -11.12 15.75 -0.41
CA LEU A 29 -10.88 17.14 -0.78
C LEU A 29 -11.76 17.58 -1.97
N PHE A 30 -11.95 16.70 -2.95
CA PHE A 30 -12.82 16.98 -4.09
C PHE A 30 -14.29 17.08 -3.69
N TYR A 31 -14.79 16.13 -2.88
CA TYR A 31 -16.16 16.19 -2.38
C TYR A 31 -16.40 17.38 -1.46
N ALA A 32 -15.42 17.76 -0.63
CA ALA A 32 -15.49 18.95 0.20
C ALA A 32 -15.70 20.21 -0.66
N LYS A 33 -14.95 20.36 -1.76
CA LYS A 33 -15.15 21.47 -2.71
C LYS A 33 -16.58 21.52 -3.27
N ILE A 34 -17.15 20.37 -3.64
CA ILE A 34 -18.52 20.29 -4.15
C ILE A 34 -19.53 20.72 -3.07
N ILE A 35 -19.38 20.19 -1.86
CA ILE A 35 -20.31 20.46 -0.75
C ILE A 35 -20.26 21.93 -0.34
N PHE A 36 -19.07 22.51 -0.14
CA PHE A 36 -18.95 23.92 0.23
C PHE A 36 -19.40 24.86 -0.88
N GLY A 37 -19.08 24.56 -2.15
CA GLY A 37 -19.60 25.32 -3.28
C GLY A 37 -21.13 25.27 -3.41
N ALA A 38 -21.75 24.16 -3.00
CA ALA A 38 -23.21 24.02 -2.91
C ALA A 38 -23.84 24.86 -1.80
N ILE A 39 -23.17 24.97 -0.66
CA ILE A 39 -23.64 25.74 0.50
C ILE A 39 -23.57 27.25 0.23
N ASP A 40 -22.50 27.73 -0.42
CA ASP A 40 -22.28 29.16 -0.66
C ASP A 40 -23.10 29.71 -1.84
N GLY A 41 -23.96 28.89 -2.47
CA GLY A 41 -24.73 29.28 -3.66
C GLY A 41 -23.86 29.55 -4.88
N SER A 42 -22.54 29.35 -4.77
CA SER A 42 -21.56 29.52 -5.84
C SER A 42 -21.45 28.28 -6.73
N LEU A 43 -22.51 27.47 -6.81
CA LEU A 43 -22.68 26.45 -7.86
C LEU A 43 -22.90 27.12 -9.22
N ALA A 44 -21.99 28.02 -9.60
CA ALA A 44 -21.45 27.93 -10.94
C ALA A 44 -20.91 26.50 -11.03
N TYR A 45 -21.72 25.62 -11.62
CA TYR A 45 -21.33 24.28 -12.07
C TYR A 45 -19.83 24.34 -12.35
N SER A 46 -19.01 23.65 -11.54
CA SER A 46 -17.60 23.48 -11.90
C SER A 46 -17.64 23.06 -13.35
N ASP A 47 -17.08 23.87 -14.25
CA ASP A 47 -17.13 23.66 -15.69
C ASP A 47 -17.03 22.16 -15.93
N GLY A 48 -17.94 21.51 -16.69
CA GLY A 48 -17.94 20.04 -16.82
C GLY A 48 -16.56 19.45 -17.16
N ARG A 49 -15.66 20.28 -17.70
CA ARG A 49 -14.22 20.07 -17.83
C ARG A 49 -13.48 19.70 -16.53
N GLU A 50 -13.68 20.40 -15.41
CA GLU A 50 -13.04 20.11 -14.12
C GLU A 50 -13.49 18.75 -13.57
N PHE A 51 -14.78 18.45 -13.70
CA PHE A 51 -15.33 17.15 -13.31
C PHE A 51 -14.75 16.02 -14.18
N ILE A 52 -14.72 16.20 -15.51
CA ILE A 52 -14.14 15.23 -16.44
C ILE A 52 -12.64 15.04 -16.16
N PHE A 53 -11.90 16.13 -15.94
CA PHE A 53 -10.48 16.05 -15.58
C PHE A 53 -10.27 15.26 -14.30
N PHE A 54 -11.06 15.53 -13.25
CA PHE A 54 -10.98 14.80 -12.00
C PHE A 54 -11.35 13.33 -12.15
N ALA A 55 -12.38 13.01 -12.94
CA ALA A 55 -12.76 11.63 -13.23
C ALA A 55 -11.65 10.87 -13.97
N VAL A 56 -11.05 11.46 -15.00
CA VAL A 56 -9.91 10.88 -15.72
C VAL A 56 -8.70 10.72 -14.80
N PHE A 57 -8.41 11.73 -13.97
CA PHE A 57 -7.36 11.66 -12.96
C PHE A 57 -7.59 10.50 -11.99
N LEU A 58 -8.80 10.32 -11.47
CA LEU A 58 -9.13 9.21 -10.58
C LEU A 58 -8.96 7.85 -11.24
N ILE A 59 -9.33 7.72 -12.52
CA ILE A 59 -9.15 6.47 -13.28
C ILE A 59 -7.66 6.16 -13.43
N ILE A 60 -6.86 7.11 -13.90
CA ILE A 60 -5.41 6.92 -14.11
C ILE A 60 -4.73 6.63 -12.77
N PHE A 61 -5.02 7.44 -11.76
CA PHE A 61 -4.42 7.30 -10.44
C PHE A 61 -4.83 5.97 -9.79
N GLY A 62 -6.12 5.60 -9.85
CA GLY A 62 -6.61 4.31 -9.38
C GLY A 62 -5.94 3.12 -10.08
N LEU A 63 -5.64 3.23 -11.37
CA LEU A 63 -4.89 2.22 -12.12
C LEU A 63 -3.43 2.12 -11.64
N LEU A 64 -2.74 3.25 -11.46
CA LEU A 64 -1.39 3.28 -10.92
C LEU A 64 -1.32 2.68 -9.50
N MET A 65 -2.36 2.90 -8.69
CA MET A 65 -2.43 2.32 -7.35
C MET A 65 -2.61 0.81 -7.36
N ASN A 66 -3.49 0.30 -8.24
CA ASN A 66 -3.63 -1.14 -8.41
C ASN A 66 -2.29 -1.77 -8.80
N ILE A 67 -1.57 -1.16 -9.76
CA ILE A 67 -0.22 -1.62 -10.15
C ILE A 67 0.72 -1.62 -8.93
N SER A 68 0.74 -0.56 -8.13
CA SER A 68 1.58 -0.50 -6.91
C SER A 68 1.26 -1.59 -5.89
N ILE A 69 -0.03 -1.86 -5.66
CA ILE A 69 -0.49 -2.91 -4.75
C ILE A 69 -0.06 -4.28 -5.27
N TYR A 70 -0.31 -4.59 -6.55
CA TYR A 70 0.06 -5.88 -7.14
C TYR A 70 1.57 -6.09 -7.16
N LEU A 71 2.36 -5.05 -7.48
CA LEU A 71 3.83 -5.12 -7.40
C LEU A 71 4.30 -5.44 -5.98
N THR A 72 3.72 -4.78 -4.98
CA THR A 72 4.02 -5.04 -3.58
C THR A 72 3.71 -6.49 -3.22
N LEU A 73 2.53 -6.98 -3.58
CA LEU A 73 2.12 -8.36 -3.32
C LEU A 73 3.05 -9.37 -3.99
N ILE A 74 3.36 -9.20 -5.28
CA ILE A 74 4.27 -10.08 -6.00
C ILE A 74 5.63 -10.14 -5.31
N ILE A 75 6.19 -8.99 -4.94
CA ILE A 75 7.50 -8.92 -4.28
C ILE A 75 7.47 -9.63 -2.93
N PHE A 76 6.42 -9.43 -2.12
CA PHE A 76 6.29 -10.08 -0.82
C PHE A 76 6.01 -11.58 -0.93
N ILE A 77 5.21 -12.03 -1.90
CA ILE A 77 5.03 -13.45 -2.23
C ILE A 77 6.38 -14.11 -2.55
N ILE A 78 7.19 -13.49 -3.42
CA ILE A 78 8.53 -13.99 -3.74
C ILE A 78 9.40 -14.05 -2.49
N CYS A 79 9.34 -13.02 -1.63
CA CYS A 79 10.11 -12.97 -0.40
C CYS A 79 9.70 -14.09 0.57
N ILE A 80 8.40 -14.38 0.73
CA ILE A 80 7.86 -15.44 1.59
C ILE A 80 8.25 -16.82 1.05
N VAL A 81 8.00 -17.08 -0.23
CA VAL A 81 8.27 -18.39 -0.86
C VAL A 81 9.76 -18.71 -0.83
N LYS A 82 10.63 -17.73 -1.07
CA LYS A 82 12.09 -17.92 -1.04
C LYS A 82 12.67 -17.91 0.39
N ASN A 83 11.88 -17.60 1.42
CA ASN A 83 12.36 -17.64 2.80
C ASN A 83 12.40 -19.09 3.31
N LYS A 84 13.59 -19.70 3.26
CA LYS A 84 13.83 -21.07 3.72
C LYS A 84 13.64 -21.27 5.24
N ARG A 85 13.51 -20.19 6.02
CA ARG A 85 13.38 -20.24 7.48
C ARG A 85 11.95 -20.45 7.95
N ILE A 86 10.99 -20.15 7.09
CA ILE A 86 9.56 -20.29 7.39
C ILE A 86 9.12 -21.68 6.96
N GLY A 87 8.48 -22.42 7.87
CA GLY A 87 7.85 -23.70 7.53
C GLY A 87 6.72 -23.51 6.52
N ASP A 88 6.42 -24.54 5.73
CA ASP A 88 5.47 -24.41 4.61
C ASP A 88 4.05 -24.03 5.08
N THR A 89 3.62 -24.51 6.25
CA THR A 89 2.35 -24.10 6.88
C THR A 89 2.29 -22.59 7.14
N ALA A 90 3.38 -22.00 7.66
CA ALA A 90 3.44 -20.57 7.93
C ALA A 90 3.54 -19.75 6.64
N LYS A 91 4.22 -20.25 5.60
CA LYS A 91 4.19 -19.62 4.26
C LYS A 91 2.77 -19.57 3.71
N ILE A 92 2.03 -20.68 3.79
CA ILE A 92 0.62 -20.72 3.35
C ILE A 92 -0.21 -19.71 4.15
N LEU A 93 -0.02 -19.61 5.46
CA LEU A 93 -0.72 -18.63 6.30
C LEU A 93 -0.41 -17.19 5.86
N TYR A 94 0.85 -16.85 5.56
CA TYR A 94 1.20 -15.53 5.04
C TYR A 94 0.60 -15.27 3.65
N LEU A 95 0.55 -16.27 2.77
CA LEU A 95 -0.04 -16.13 1.44
C LEU A 95 -1.55 -15.92 1.50
N VAL A 96 -2.25 -16.73 2.30
CA VAL A 96 -3.70 -16.56 2.57
C VAL A 96 -3.95 -15.22 3.25
N GLY A 97 -3.13 -14.85 4.23
CA GLY A 97 -3.19 -13.56 4.88
C GLY A 97 -3.03 -12.39 3.90
N MET A 98 -2.12 -12.48 2.93
CA MET A 98 -1.95 -11.44 1.91
C MET A 98 -3.18 -11.29 0.99
N TYR A 99 -3.98 -12.34 0.81
CA TYR A 99 -5.23 -12.24 0.04
C TYR A 99 -6.29 -11.40 0.77
N PHE A 100 -6.49 -11.63 2.07
CA PHE A 100 -7.50 -10.94 2.86
C PHE A 100 -7.03 -9.60 3.45
N LEU A 101 -5.75 -9.51 3.79
CA LEU A 101 -5.14 -8.42 4.55
C LEU A 101 -3.91 -7.89 3.82
N TYR A 102 -4.07 -7.62 2.52
CA TYR A 102 -3.01 -7.21 1.60
C TYR A 102 -2.22 -5.97 2.04
N THR A 103 -2.80 -5.12 2.90
CA THR A 103 -2.12 -3.95 3.47
C THR A 103 -1.31 -4.29 4.72
N ILE A 104 -1.84 -5.16 5.58
CA ILE A 104 -1.27 -5.42 6.91
C ILE A 104 -0.18 -6.49 6.84
N VAL A 105 -0.40 -7.54 6.06
CA VAL A 105 0.48 -8.71 6.05
C VAL A 105 1.89 -8.41 5.52
N PRO A 106 2.09 -7.60 4.46
CA PRO A 106 3.43 -7.17 4.06
C PRO A 106 4.18 -6.41 5.17
N ILE A 107 3.48 -5.58 5.94
CA ILE A 107 4.05 -4.84 7.07
C ILE A 107 4.48 -5.81 8.16
N VAL A 108 3.58 -6.70 8.58
CA VAL A 108 3.85 -7.73 9.60
C VAL A 108 5.02 -8.62 9.19
N TYR A 109 5.03 -9.10 7.94
CA TYR A 109 6.14 -9.90 7.41
C TYR A 109 7.46 -9.12 7.44
N PHE A 110 7.46 -7.84 7.06
CA PHE A 110 8.66 -7.02 7.10
C PHE A 110 9.22 -6.88 8.52
N PHE A 111 8.39 -6.61 9.53
CA PHE A 111 8.86 -6.49 10.90
C PHE A 111 9.30 -7.82 11.50
N ILE A 112 8.50 -8.89 11.36
CA ILE A 112 8.80 -10.18 12.00
C ILE A 112 9.95 -10.90 11.30
N GLU A 113 9.90 -11.01 9.97
CA GLU A 113 10.80 -11.92 9.23
C GLU A 113 12.04 -11.22 8.66
N ILE A 114 11.97 -9.90 8.40
CA ILE A 114 13.08 -9.13 7.79
C ILE A 114 13.87 -8.32 8.83
N ILE A 115 13.18 -7.67 9.77
CA ILE A 115 13.80 -6.84 10.84
C ILE A 115 14.06 -7.66 12.12
N GLY A 116 13.04 -8.32 12.65
CA GLY A 116 12.99 -8.81 14.04
C GLY A 116 14.04 -9.86 14.42
N LYS A 117 14.72 -10.46 13.44
CA LYS A 117 15.73 -11.51 13.70
C LYS A 117 17.18 -11.08 13.43
N LYS A 118 17.49 -9.79 13.56
CA LYS A 118 18.90 -9.37 13.74
C LYS A 118 19.39 -9.61 15.17
N GLU A 119 18.50 -9.82 16.14
CA GLU A 119 18.85 -9.93 17.57
C GLU A 119 19.11 -11.37 18.05
N GLU A 120 18.46 -12.39 17.50
CA GLU A 120 18.70 -13.80 17.90
C GLU A 120 20.11 -14.32 17.56
N THR A 121 20.87 -13.62 16.72
CA THR A 121 22.26 -13.98 16.40
C THR A 121 23.29 -13.14 17.17
N ALA A 122 22.87 -12.10 17.89
CA ALA A 122 23.76 -11.22 18.66
C ALA A 122 23.64 -11.41 20.18
N SER A 123 22.65 -12.18 20.67
CA SER A 123 22.52 -12.54 22.09
C SER A 123 23.04 -13.94 22.44
N ASN A 124 23.69 -14.62 21.48
CA ASN A 124 24.27 -15.95 21.63
C ASN A 124 25.79 -15.97 21.36
N GLU A 125 26.45 -14.80 21.44
CA GLU A 125 27.91 -14.67 21.48
C GLU A 125 28.36 -14.10 22.83
#